data_AF-A0A3D1ITK2-F1
#
_entry.id   AF-A0A3D1ITK2-F1
#
_cell.length_a   1.000
_cell.length_b   1.000
_cell.length_c   1.000
_cell.angle_alpha   90.00
_cell.angle_beta   90.00
_cell.angle_gamma   90.00
#
_symmetry.space_group_name_H-M   'P 1'
#
loop_
_entity.id
_entity.type
_entity.pdbx_description
1 polymer ?
#
loop_
_entity_poly.entity_id
_entity_poly.type
_entity_poly.pdbx_seq_one_letter_code
_entity_poly.pdbx_strand_id
1 'polypeptide(L)' 'MMTAPPEIIRDEAALDAVLTQPSPNLRDFISQVNSPLVILGAGGKMGPTLAVLAKHAADLAGHPLEVIA' A
#
# COMPACT_ATOMS: atom_id res chain seq x y z
N MET A 1 15.72 1.58 -5.40
CA MET A 1 15.56 0.78 -6.64
C MET A 1 14.27 -0.01 -6.50
N MET A 2 13.32 0.14 -7.42
CA MET A 2 12.15 -0.74 -7.50
C MET A 2 12.59 -2.09 -8.06
N THR A 3 12.30 -3.18 -7.37
CA THR A 3 12.56 -4.54 -7.87
C THR A 3 11.54 -4.85 -8.96
N ALA A 4 11.97 -5.52 -10.04
CA ALA A 4 11.03 -6.00 -11.06
C ALA A 4 10.04 -7.00 -10.42
N PRO A 5 8.74 -6.96 -10.80
CA PRO A 5 7.79 -7.94 -10.33
C PRO A 5 8.16 -9.34 -10.81
N PRO A 6 7.78 -10.40 -10.06
CA PRO A 6 8.03 -11.77 -10.47
C PRO A 6 7.30 -12.10 -11.78
N GLU A 7 7.90 -12.95 -12.63
CA GLU A 7 7.26 -13.39 -13.88
C GLU A 7 6.02 -14.26 -13.64
N ILE A 8 5.99 -15.02 -12.54
CA ILE A 8 4.87 -15.90 -12.17
C ILE A 8 4.50 -15.66 -10.71
N ILE A 9 3.21 -15.44 -10.47
CA ILE A 9 2.60 -15.39 -9.15
C ILE A 9 1.72 -16.63 -8.99
N ARG A 10 1.95 -17.40 -7.92
CA ARG A 10 1.39 -18.76 -7.76
C ARG A 10 0.00 -18.79 -7.14
N ASP A 11 -0.31 -17.81 -6.30
CA ASP A 11 -1.55 -17.71 -5.54
C ASP A 11 -1.86 -16.25 -5.17
N GLU A 12 -3.06 -16.03 -4.63
CA GLU A 12 -3.55 -14.70 -4.25
C GLU A 12 -2.75 -14.09 -3.11
N ALA A 13 -2.28 -14.87 -2.14
CA ALA A 13 -1.47 -14.37 -1.04
C ALA A 13 -0.13 -13.82 -1.53
N ALA A 14 0.50 -14.50 -2.48
CA ALA A 14 1.71 -14.03 -3.15
C ALA A 14 1.44 -12.76 -3.98
N LEU A 15 0.29 -12.68 -4.64
CA LEU A 15 -0.14 -11.48 -5.36
C LEU A 15 -0.27 -10.29 -4.41
N ASP A 16 -1.00 -10.46 -3.31
CA ASP A 16 -1.25 -9.42 -2.33
C ASP A 16 0.05 -8.93 -1.69
N ALA A 17 0.96 -9.84 -1.33
CA ALA A 17 2.27 -9.47 -0.79
C ALA A 17 3.08 -8.60 -1.77
N VAL A 18 3.06 -8.93 -3.07
CA VAL A 18 3.75 -8.14 -4.11
C VAL A 18 3.08 -6.77 -4.28
N LEU A 19 1.74 -6.74 -4.40
CA LEU A 19 1.00 -5.50 -4.68
C LEU A 19 0.95 -4.54 -3.49
N THR A 20 1.11 -5.05 -2.26
CA THR A 20 1.05 -4.26 -1.03
C THR A 20 2.42 -3.93 -0.44
N GLN A 21 3.51 -4.27 -1.13
CA GLN A 21 4.87 -3.89 -0.73
C GLN A 21 5.16 -2.43 -1.13
N PRO A 22 5.28 -1.48 -0.18
CA PRO A 22 5.55 -0.08 -0.51
C PRO A 22 6.98 0.10 -1.02
N SER A 23 7.11 0.95 -2.05
CA SER A 23 8.40 1.39 -2.54
C SER A 23 9.06 2.37 -1.55
N PRO A 24 10.39 2.53 -1.59
CA PRO A 24 11.08 3.53 -0.78
C PRO A 24 10.49 4.94 -0.95
N ASN A 25 10.24 5.36 -2.19
CA ASN A 25 9.65 6.66 -2.50
C ASN A 25 8.24 6.83 -1.89
N LEU A 26 7.43 5.78 -1.86
CA LEU A 26 6.11 5.84 -1.22
C LEU A 26 6.25 5.97 0.30
N ARG A 27 7.21 5.28 0.93
CA ARG A 27 7.48 5.40 2.37
C ARG A 27 7.96 6.81 2.75
N ASP A 28 8.74 7.46 1.89
CA ASP A 28 9.17 8.83 2.14
C ASP A 28 8.01 9.83 1.98
N PHE A 29 7.18 9.61 0.96
CA PHE A 29 6.02 10.47 0.67
C PHE A 29 4.90 10.33 1.70
N ILE A 30 4.60 9.11 2.17
CA ILE A 30 3.43 8.86 3.02
C ILE A 30 3.46 9.64 4.34
N SER A 31 4.66 9.92 4.88
CA SER A 31 4.85 10.74 6.08
C SER A 31 4.40 12.19 5.93
N GLN A 32 4.19 12.66 4.69
CA GLN A 32 3.70 14.00 4.37
C GLN A 32 2.17 14.06 4.26
N VAL A 33 1.50 12.90 4.28
CA VAL A 33 0.05 12.81 4.15
C VAL A 33 -0.61 13.07 5.49
N ASN A 34 -1.59 13.97 5.53
CA ASN A 34 -2.35 14.26 6.74
C ASN A 34 -3.34 13.14 7.05
N SER A 35 -3.51 12.84 8.34
CA SER A 35 -4.52 11.90 8.81
C SER A 35 -5.88 12.59 8.99
N PRO A 36 -7.01 11.92 8.69
CA PRO A 36 -7.11 10.59 8.06
C PRO A 36 -6.92 10.64 6.53
N LEU A 37 -6.41 9.55 5.96
CA LEU A 37 -6.42 9.29 4.53
C LEU A 37 -7.70 8.54 4.14
N VAL A 38 -8.56 9.16 3.32
CA VAL A 38 -9.78 8.54 2.80
C VAL A 38 -9.55 7.97 1.40
N ILE A 39 -9.91 6.71 1.18
CA ILE A 39 -9.80 6.01 -0.11
C ILE A 39 -11.20 5.79 -0.67
N LEU A 40 -11.58 6.60 -1.65
CA LEU A 40 -12.85 6.46 -2.34
C LEU A 40 -12.80 5.31 -3.34
N GLY A 41 -13.82 4.44 -3.30
CA GLY A 41 -13.88 3.26 -4.15
C GLY A 41 -13.07 2.06 -3.63
N ALA A 42 -12.85 1.97 -2.31
CA ALA A 42 -12.12 0.88 -1.70
C ALA A 42 -12.76 -0.51 -1.92
N GLY A 43 -14.06 -0.59 -2.26
CA GLY A 43 -14.73 -1.84 -2.64
C GLY A 43 -14.48 -2.29 -4.09
N GLY A 44 -13.71 -1.54 -4.88
CA GLY A 44 -13.34 -1.92 -6.24
C GLY A 44 -12.20 -2.95 -6.28
N LYS A 45 -11.78 -3.38 -7.48
CA LYS A 45 -10.71 -4.39 -7.63
C LYS A 45 -9.38 -4.00 -6.98
N MET A 46 -8.96 -2.75 -7.17
CA MET A 46 -7.69 -2.23 -6.65
C MET A 46 -7.83 -1.58 -5.27
N GLY A 47 -9.06 -1.36 -4.83
CA GLY A 47 -9.38 -0.58 -3.63
C GLY A 47 -8.80 -1.19 -2.35
N PRO A 48 -9.02 -2.48 -2.06
CA PRO A 48 -8.50 -3.12 -0.85
C PRO A 48 -6.97 -3.13 -0.86
N THR A 49 -6.36 -3.47 -1.99
CA THR A 49 -4.90 -3.48 -2.18
C THR A 49 -4.29 -2.11 -1.95
N LEU A 50 -4.90 -1.04 -2.46
CA LEU A 50 -4.43 0.33 -2.25
C LEU A 50 -4.53 0.76 -0.78
N ALA A 51 -5.61 0.39 -0.09
CA ALA A 51 -5.79 0.67 1.32
C ALA A 51 -4.73 -0.01 2.19
N VAL A 52 -4.46 -1.30 1.92
CA VAL A 52 -3.41 -2.04 2.61
C VAL A 52 -2.03 -1.46 2.29
N LEU A 53 -1.75 -1.12 1.03
CA LEU A 53 -0.48 -0.51 0.62
C LEU A 53 -0.22 0.82 1.35
N ALA A 54 -1.22 1.70 1.43
CA ALA A 54 -1.11 2.98 2.11
C ALA A 54 -0.87 2.79 3.63
N LYS A 55 -1.61 1.88 4.26
CA LYS A 55 -1.44 1.56 5.68
C LYS A 55 -0.04 0.98 5.96
N HIS A 56 0.39 0.01 5.15
CA HIS A 56 1.70 -0.61 5.27
C HIS A 56 2.85 0.39 5.06
N ALA A 57 2.70 1.33 4.11
CA ALA A 57 3.66 2.42 3.93
C ALA A 57 3.77 3.28 5.19
N ALA A 58 2.65 3.70 5.77
CA ALA A 58 2.61 4.53 6.97
C ALA A 58 3.23 3.81 8.18
N ASP A 59 2.91 2.52 8.37
CA ASP A 59 3.46 1.70 9.46
C ASP A 59 4.99 1.57 9.34
N LEU A 60 5.52 1.31 8.13
CA LEU A 60 6.97 1.24 7.89
C LEU A 60 7.69 2.59 7.97
N ALA A 61 6.94 3.70 7.88
CA ALA A 61 7.46 5.05 8.06
C ALA A 61 7.33 5.53 9.53
N GLY A 62 6.66 4.76 10.39
CA GLY A 62 6.34 5.19 11.75
C GLY A 62 5.38 6.39 11.80
N HIS A 63 4.61 6.60 10.74
CA HIS A 63 3.68 7.72 10.61
C HIS A 63 2.28 7.31 11.08
N PRO A 64 1.72 7.94 12.13
CA PRO A 64 0.38 7.62 12.62
C PRO A 64 -0.69 8.14 11.64
N LEU A 65 -0.98 7.33 10.62
CA LEU A 65 -1.99 7.59 9.60
C LEU A 65 -3.18 6.64 9.77
N GLU A 66 -4.36 7.20 9.97
CA GLU A 66 -5.64 6.48 9.90
C GLU A 66 -6.08 6.37 8.44
N VAL A 67 -6.35 5.15 7.98
CA VAL A 67 -6.86 4.87 6.63
C VAL A 67 -8.35 4.52 6.72
N ILE A 68 -9.17 5.25 5.99
CA ILE A 68 -10.63 5.04 5.90
C ILE A 68 -10.95 4.60 4.47
N ALA A 69 -11.56 3.42 4.33
CA ALA A 69 -11.81 2.73 3.07
C ALA A 69 -13.25 2.18 3.05
#